data_AF-D9QEB1-F1
#
_entry.id   AF-D9QEB1-F1
#
_cell.length_a   1.000
_cell.length_b   1.000
_cell.length_c   1.000
_cell.angle_alpha   90.00
_cell.angle_beta   90.00
_cell.angle_gamma   90.00
#
_symmetry.space_group_name_H-M   'P 1'
#
loop_
_entity.id
_entity.type
_entity.pdbx_description
1 polymer ?
#
loop_
_entity_poly.entity_id
_entity_poly.type
_entity_poly.pdbx_seq_one_letter_code
_entity_poly.pdbx_strand_id
1 'polypeptide(L)'
;MMDRPHMDRMLDAVREVWEGQPDLDFAALMGMLNAHGLTWGISDSDALDICMMISTTYPGALSKVAGQHSVLLANGTTAVLTSEQVVLLRGWQQPIWWNYESLVQAQVGLPLVLKDREGIEHRLDMIHRIEKTMVVEGMDTRVIELVDASVILQRGHHARHFVRRRRDLVTKDYQVPRAWVPGEGKPARLLTREQNIVELPAIATIILG
;
A
#
# COMPACT_ATOMS: atom_id res chain seq x y z
N MET A 1 26.59 31.47 11.99
CA MET A 1 26.10 32.16 10.78
C MET A 1 25.53 31.09 9.88
N MET A 2 24.22 31.10 9.61
CA MET A 2 23.62 30.17 8.65
C MET A 2 24.14 30.50 7.25
N ASP A 3 24.69 29.52 6.55
CA ASP A 3 25.04 29.67 5.14
C ASP A 3 23.85 29.25 4.26
N ARG A 4 23.87 29.72 3.01
CA ARG A 4 22.78 29.46 2.05
C ARG A 4 22.55 27.95 1.79
N PRO A 5 23.58 27.11 1.62
CA PRO A 5 23.39 25.67 1.45
C PRO A 5 22.64 24.99 2.60
N HIS A 6 22.87 25.45 3.83
CA HIS A 6 22.19 24.88 4.98
C HIS A 6 20.70 25.24 5.02
N MET A 7 20.34 26.50 4.72
CA MET A 7 18.94 26.92 4.58
C MET A 7 18.22 26.16 3.47
N ASP A 8 18.86 26.01 2.30
CA ASP A 8 18.27 25.32 1.14
C ASP A 8 17.92 23.86 1.48
N ARG A 9 18.81 23.15 2.20
CA ARG A 9 18.55 21.76 2.65
C ARG A 9 17.33 21.65 3.56
N MET A 10 17.16 22.57 4.51
CA MET A 10 16.02 22.55 5.42
C MET A 10 14.71 22.82 4.67
N LEU A 11 14.71 23.79 3.75
CA LEU A 11 13.54 24.12 2.93
C LEU A 11 13.15 22.95 2.02
N ASP A 12 14.13 22.25 1.44
CA ASP A 12 13.88 21.06 0.63
C ASP A 12 13.30 19.92 1.49
N ALA A 13 13.82 19.69 2.70
CA ALA A 13 13.27 18.68 3.61
C ALA A 13 11.81 18.98 4.02
N VAL A 14 11.47 20.25 4.31
CA VAL A 14 10.09 20.66 4.60
C VAL A 14 9.21 20.51 3.35
N ARG A 15 9.73 20.84 2.16
CA ARG A 15 9.01 20.64 0.89
C ARG A 15 8.69 19.15 0.67
N GLU A 16 9.66 18.26 0.87
CA GLU A 16 9.46 16.82 0.70
C GLU A 16 8.36 16.28 1.63
N VAL A 17 8.32 16.75 2.88
CA VAL A 17 7.22 16.41 3.80
C VAL A 17 5.91 16.94 3.25
N TRP A 18 5.85 18.20 2.83
CA TRP A 18 4.59 18.82 2.41
C TRP A 18 4.01 18.19 1.14
N GLU A 19 4.86 17.84 0.17
CA GLU A 19 4.44 17.15 -1.05
C GLU A 19 3.79 15.78 -0.78
N GLY A 20 4.13 15.13 0.35
CA GLY A 20 3.48 13.90 0.82
C GLY A 20 2.14 14.12 1.55
N GLN A 21 1.80 15.36 1.87
CA GLN A 21 0.64 15.74 2.69
C GLN A 21 -0.26 16.75 1.94
N PRO A 22 -0.96 16.35 0.86
CA PRO A 22 -1.65 17.28 -0.03
C PRO A 22 -2.86 17.98 0.60
N ASP A 23 -3.39 17.43 1.69
CA ASP A 23 -4.55 17.99 2.40
C ASP A 23 -4.16 19.01 3.48
N LEU A 24 -2.86 19.17 3.77
CA LEU A 24 -2.39 20.11 4.78
C LEU A 24 -2.06 21.45 4.13
N ASP A 25 -2.63 22.53 4.67
CA ASP A 25 -2.07 23.86 4.45
C ASP A 25 -0.76 24.06 5.24
N PHE A 26 -0.08 25.18 5.00
CA PHE A 26 1.19 25.46 5.65
C PHE A 26 1.09 25.51 7.19
N ALA A 27 0.01 26.08 7.74
CA ALA A 27 -0.14 26.18 9.19
C ALA A 27 -0.37 24.81 9.83
N ALA A 28 -1.18 23.96 9.19
CA ALA A 28 -1.41 22.58 9.61
C ALA A 28 -0.13 21.73 9.48
N LEU A 29 0.66 21.92 8.42
CA LEU A 29 1.97 21.29 8.26
C LEU A 29 2.91 21.64 9.42
N MET A 30 3.01 22.93 9.77
CA MET A 30 3.85 23.36 10.89
C MET A 30 3.34 22.80 12.23
N GLY A 31 2.02 22.71 12.41
CA GLY A 31 1.40 22.05 13.56
C GLY A 31 1.77 20.56 13.66
N MET A 32 1.73 19.85 12.53
CA MET A 32 2.13 18.45 12.43
C MET A 32 3.63 18.27 12.76
N LEU A 33 4.52 19.07 12.14
CA LEU A 33 5.95 19.02 12.41
C LEU A 33 6.27 19.28 13.89
N ASN A 34 5.60 20.26 14.51
CA ASN A 34 5.73 20.54 15.94
C ASN A 34 5.28 19.35 16.80
N ALA A 35 4.19 18.67 16.44
CA ALA A 35 3.75 17.46 17.12
C ALA A 35 4.75 16.29 17.00
N HIS A 36 5.58 16.28 15.95
CA HIS A 36 6.70 15.36 15.78
C HIS A 36 8.01 15.83 16.46
N GLY A 37 7.99 16.95 17.18
CA GLY A 37 9.12 17.43 17.98
C GLY A 37 9.89 18.61 17.38
N LEU A 38 9.48 19.13 16.21
CA LEU A 38 10.09 20.32 15.60
C LEU A 38 9.69 21.58 16.39
N THR A 39 10.41 21.80 17.48
CA THR A 39 10.14 22.80 18.51
C THR A 39 11.32 23.78 18.64
N TRP A 40 11.14 24.85 19.42
CA TRP A 40 12.22 25.78 19.72
C TRP A 40 13.38 25.08 20.45
N GLY A 41 14.61 25.29 19.99
CA GLY A 41 15.83 24.80 20.66
C GLY A 41 16.31 23.42 20.20
N ILE A 42 15.65 22.81 19.22
CA ILE A 42 16.15 21.62 18.52
C ILE A 42 17.33 21.98 17.60
N SER A 43 18.23 21.04 17.36
CA SER A 43 19.29 21.22 16.36
C SER A 43 18.74 21.07 14.95
N ASP A 44 19.40 21.70 13.97
CA ASP A 44 18.99 21.56 12.57
C ASP A 44 19.12 20.12 12.06
N SER A 45 20.08 19.35 12.57
CA SER A 45 20.21 17.92 12.25
C SER A 45 19.01 17.11 12.74
N ASP A 46 18.57 17.33 13.98
CA ASP A 46 17.40 16.60 14.51
C ASP A 46 16.12 17.03 13.78
N ALA A 47 16.00 18.30 13.38
CA ALA A 47 14.89 18.78 12.57
C ALA A 47 14.87 18.13 11.17
N LEU A 48 16.03 17.96 10.54
CA LEU A 48 16.17 17.20 9.29
C LEU A 48 15.78 15.73 9.48
N ASP A 49 16.20 15.10 10.58
CA ASP A 49 15.87 13.71 10.89
C ASP A 49 14.36 13.52 11.06
N ILE A 50 13.66 14.47 11.70
CA ILE A 50 12.20 14.48 11.79
C ILE A 50 11.56 14.55 10.40
N CYS A 51 12.01 15.48 9.55
CA CYS A 51 11.46 15.63 8.19
C CYS A 51 11.69 14.36 7.37
N MET A 52 12.91 13.80 7.41
CA MET A 52 13.29 12.58 6.71
C MET A 52 12.48 11.36 7.19
N MET A 53 12.22 11.24 8.49
CA MET A 53 11.37 10.18 9.05
C MET A 53 9.95 10.25 8.48
N ILE A 54 9.37 11.46 8.44
CA ILE A 54 8.02 11.67 7.92
C ILE A 54 7.97 11.43 6.42
N SER A 55 8.89 12.01 5.63
CA SER A 55 8.93 11.86 4.16
C SER A 55 9.25 10.43 3.72
N THR A 56 10.00 9.67 4.53
CA THR A 56 10.22 8.23 4.29
C THR A 56 8.96 7.41 4.53
N THR A 57 8.11 7.82 5.47
CA THR A 57 6.86 7.12 5.80
C THR A 57 5.74 7.51 4.83
N TYR A 58 5.68 8.78 4.45
CA TYR A 58 4.67 9.37 3.57
C TYR A 58 5.34 10.16 2.44
N PRO A 59 5.94 9.50 1.46
CA PRO A 59 6.67 10.17 0.40
C PRO A 59 5.74 10.95 -0.53
N GLY A 60 6.16 12.12 -0.99
CA GLY A 60 5.45 12.88 -2.03
C GLY A 60 5.58 12.28 -3.43
N ALA A 61 6.64 11.49 -3.67
CA ALA A 61 6.85 10.80 -4.94
C ALA A 61 7.66 9.50 -4.77
N LEU A 62 7.47 8.56 -5.70
CA LEU A 62 8.28 7.36 -5.82
C LEU A 62 9.03 7.34 -7.16
N SER A 63 10.36 7.33 -7.11
CA SER A 63 11.20 7.06 -8.29
C SER A 63 11.46 5.57 -8.49
N LYS A 64 11.43 4.80 -7.40
CA LYS A 64 11.55 3.34 -7.36
C LYS A 64 10.80 2.81 -6.14
N VAL A 65 10.35 1.56 -6.21
CA VAL A 65 9.70 0.90 -5.07
C VAL A 65 10.72 0.02 -4.36
N ALA A 66 11.06 0.38 -3.13
CA ALA A 66 11.85 -0.45 -2.22
C ALA A 66 10.95 -0.97 -1.09
N GLY A 67 10.81 -2.28 -0.96
CA GLY A 67 9.81 -2.88 -0.05
C GLY A 67 8.40 -2.73 -0.60
N GLN A 68 7.44 -2.35 0.26
CA GLN A 68 6.04 -2.23 -0.11
C GLN A 68 5.51 -0.81 0.15
N HIS A 69 4.75 -0.27 -0.79
CA HIS A 69 4.07 1.03 -0.66
C HIS A 69 2.59 0.89 -0.96
N SER A 70 1.76 1.54 -0.17
CA SER A 70 0.34 1.69 -0.43
C SER A 70 0.12 3.06 -1.07
N VAL A 71 -0.50 3.08 -2.25
CA VAL A 71 -0.86 4.29 -2.98
C VAL A 71 -2.37 4.41 -2.97
N LEU A 72 -2.90 5.37 -2.22
CA LEU A 72 -4.32 5.67 -2.21
C LEU A 72 -4.66 6.55 -3.42
N LEU A 73 -5.58 6.08 -4.25
CA LEU A 73 -6.06 6.78 -5.42
C LEU A 73 -7.37 7.52 -5.14
N ALA A 74 -7.63 8.60 -5.87
CA ALA A 74 -8.80 9.48 -5.68
C ALA A 74 -10.15 8.75 -5.82
N ASN A 75 -10.22 7.67 -6.60
CA ASN A 75 -11.42 6.83 -6.72
C ASN A 75 -11.60 5.81 -5.59
N GLY A 76 -10.80 5.89 -4.51
CA GLY A 76 -10.86 4.98 -3.37
C GLY A 76 -10.22 3.60 -3.61
N THR A 77 -9.51 3.41 -4.73
CA THR A 77 -8.68 2.22 -4.96
C THR A 77 -7.35 2.40 -4.24
N THR A 78 -6.89 1.36 -3.54
CA THR A 78 -5.52 1.30 -3.01
C THR A 78 -4.68 0.42 -3.93
N ALA A 79 -3.64 1.00 -4.54
CA ALA A 79 -2.63 0.25 -5.28
C ALA A 79 -1.48 -0.08 -4.31
N VAL A 80 -1.29 -1.37 -4.04
CA VAL A 80 -0.14 -1.85 -3.25
C VAL A 80 0.97 -2.20 -4.21
N LEU A 81 2.09 -1.50 -4.12
CA LEU A 81 3.26 -1.65 -4.98
C LEU A 81 4.37 -2.39 -4.25
N THR A 82 4.90 -3.42 -4.87
CA THR A 82 6.21 -4.04 -4.54
C THR A 82 7.22 -3.66 -5.62
N SER A 83 8.44 -4.22 -5.61
CA SER A 83 9.44 -3.90 -6.64
C SER A 83 9.04 -4.30 -8.06
N GLU A 84 8.17 -5.30 -8.22
CA GLU A 84 7.82 -5.85 -9.54
C GLU A 84 6.32 -6.02 -9.78
N GLN A 85 5.47 -5.84 -8.75
CA GLN A 85 4.06 -6.14 -8.84
C GLN A 85 3.21 -5.03 -8.24
N VAL A 86 2.05 -4.82 -8.84
CA VAL A 86 0.98 -3.97 -8.31
C VAL A 86 -0.25 -4.81 -8.02
N VAL A 87 -0.88 -4.56 -6.87
CA VAL A 87 -2.17 -5.13 -6.47
C VAL A 87 -3.17 -4.00 -6.25
N LEU A 88 -4.26 -3.99 -7.01
CA LEU A 88 -5.36 -3.05 -6.86
C LEU A 88 -6.44 -3.62 -5.94
N LEU A 89 -6.73 -2.87 -4.88
CA LEU A 89 -7.74 -3.21 -3.88
C LEU A 89 -8.85 -2.15 -3.89
N ARG A 90 -10.10 -2.58 -4.10
CA ARG A 90 -11.28 -1.72 -4.04
C ARG A 90 -12.31 -2.30 -3.08
N GLY A 91 -12.24 -1.90 -1.81
CA GLY A 91 -13.08 -2.48 -0.76
C GLY A 91 -12.98 -4.02 -0.74
N TRP A 92 -14.13 -4.69 -0.86
CA TRP A 92 -14.23 -6.15 -0.93
C TRP A 92 -14.59 -6.67 -2.35
N GLN A 93 -14.23 -5.91 -3.39
CA GLN A 93 -14.28 -6.39 -4.77
C GLN A 93 -13.12 -7.36 -5.05
N GLN A 94 -13.21 -8.12 -6.14
CA GLN A 94 -12.12 -9.02 -6.53
C GLN A 94 -10.85 -8.21 -6.79
N PRO A 95 -9.72 -8.54 -6.11
CA PRO A 95 -8.44 -7.90 -6.37
C PRO A 95 -7.98 -8.12 -7.81
N ILE A 96 -7.25 -7.15 -8.34
CA ILE A 96 -6.58 -7.24 -9.65
C ILE A 96 -5.09 -7.05 -9.39
N TRP A 97 -4.24 -7.88 -9.97
CA TRP A 97 -2.79 -7.74 -9.85
C TRP A 97 -2.11 -8.08 -11.16
N TRP A 98 -0.95 -7.47 -11.38
CA TRP A 98 -0.08 -7.77 -12.51
C TRP A 98 1.35 -7.34 -12.21
N ASN A 99 2.29 -7.89 -12.97
CA ASN A 99 3.69 -7.49 -12.89
C ASN A 99 3.91 -6.25 -13.76
N TYR A 100 4.69 -5.31 -13.24
CA TYR A 100 5.11 -4.13 -13.97
C TYR A 100 6.64 -4.07 -14.07
N GLU A 101 7.14 -3.31 -15.04
CA GLU A 101 8.58 -3.13 -15.29
C GLU A 101 9.10 -1.86 -14.62
N SER A 102 8.37 -0.74 -14.72
CA SER A 102 8.83 0.55 -14.18
C SER A 102 7.69 1.49 -13.77
N LEU A 103 8.01 2.41 -12.85
CA LEU A 103 7.17 3.56 -12.53
C LEU A 103 7.41 4.65 -13.58
N VAL A 104 6.36 5.05 -14.30
CA VAL A 104 6.44 6.18 -15.24
C VAL A 104 6.08 7.48 -14.53
N GLN A 105 5.09 7.44 -13.64
CA GLN A 105 4.65 8.57 -12.82
C GLN A 105 4.12 8.05 -11.49
N ALA A 106 4.60 8.60 -10.38
CA ALA A 106 4.16 8.22 -9.03
C ALA A 106 4.36 9.37 -8.04
N GLN A 107 3.81 10.55 -8.37
CA GLN A 107 3.81 11.74 -7.53
C GLN A 107 2.40 12.05 -7.04
N VAL A 108 2.28 12.41 -5.75
CA VAL A 108 1.03 12.87 -5.15
C VAL A 108 0.45 14.05 -5.95
N GLY A 109 -0.87 14.03 -6.18
CA GLY A 109 -1.57 15.01 -7.02
C GLY A 109 -1.50 14.72 -8.51
N LEU A 110 -0.73 13.73 -8.95
CA LEU A 110 -0.67 13.26 -10.35
C LEU A 110 -1.20 11.82 -10.48
N PRO A 111 -1.61 11.39 -11.69
CA PRO A 111 -2.03 10.01 -11.91
C PRO A 111 -0.89 9.00 -11.73
N LEU A 112 -1.18 7.86 -11.11
CA LEU A 112 -0.24 6.74 -11.05
C LEU A 112 -0.13 6.10 -12.45
N VAL A 113 1.08 6.03 -13.00
CA VAL A 113 1.34 5.41 -14.30
C VAL A 113 2.44 4.36 -14.14
N LEU A 114 2.09 3.12 -14.52
CA LEU A 114 2.97 1.95 -14.44
C LEU A 114 3.17 1.38 -15.84
N LYS A 115 4.40 1.11 -16.23
CA LYS A 115 4.70 0.43 -17.49
C LYS A 115 4.87 -1.06 -17.25
N ASP A 116 4.16 -1.91 -17.98
CA ASP A 116 4.32 -3.36 -17.88
C ASP A 116 5.49 -3.90 -18.71
N ARG A 117 5.72 -5.21 -18.64
CA ARG A 117 6.82 -5.89 -19.35
C ARG A 117 6.61 -5.99 -20.87
N GLU A 118 5.40 -5.73 -21.36
CA GLU A 118 5.10 -5.63 -22.79
C GLU A 118 5.28 -4.20 -23.31
N GLY A 119 5.58 -3.27 -22.41
CA GLY A 119 5.81 -1.86 -22.70
C GLY A 119 4.54 -1.01 -22.69
N ILE A 120 3.41 -1.55 -22.23
CA ILE A 120 2.13 -0.85 -22.16
C ILE A 120 2.09 0.00 -20.88
N GLU A 121 1.72 1.27 -21.03
CA GLU A 121 1.50 2.17 -19.90
C GLU A 121 0.08 2.05 -19.36
N HIS A 122 -0.03 1.57 -18.13
CA HIS A 122 -1.27 1.50 -17.37
C HIS A 122 -1.44 2.80 -16.58
N ARG A 123 -2.30 3.68 -17.07
CA ARG A 123 -2.67 4.92 -16.38
C ARG A 123 -3.84 4.67 -15.43
N LEU A 124 -3.57 4.77 -14.14
CA LEU A 124 -4.56 4.70 -13.08
C LEU A 124 -5.03 6.12 -12.72
N ASP A 125 -5.74 6.24 -11.60
CA ASP A 125 -6.29 7.51 -11.13
C ASP A 125 -5.22 8.40 -10.45
N MET A 126 -5.64 9.61 -10.07
CA MET A 126 -4.82 10.57 -9.31
C MET A 126 -4.41 9.99 -7.95
N ILE A 127 -3.13 10.15 -7.62
CA ILE A 127 -2.57 9.77 -6.32
C ILE A 127 -2.99 10.80 -5.30
N HIS A 128 -3.66 10.33 -4.25
CA HIS A 128 -4.04 11.14 -3.10
C HIS A 128 -3.03 11.01 -1.96
N ARG A 129 -2.46 9.83 -1.74
CA ARG A 129 -1.45 9.60 -0.70
C ARG A 129 -0.56 8.43 -1.06
N ILE A 130 0.70 8.52 -0.69
CA ILE A 130 1.64 7.39 -0.73
C ILE A 130 2.08 7.12 0.70
N GLU A 131 2.08 5.85 1.09
CA GLU A 131 2.48 5.41 2.41
C GLU A 131 3.40 4.20 2.28
N LYS A 132 4.59 4.29 2.88
CA LYS A 132 5.46 3.13 3.03
C LYS A 132 4.77 2.15 3.97
N THR A 133 4.43 0.98 3.44
CA THR A 133 3.80 -0.05 4.27
C THR A 133 4.92 -0.76 5.03
N MET A 134 4.97 -0.52 6.32
CA MET A 134 5.70 -1.43 7.20
C MET A 134 4.87 -2.70 7.30
N VAL A 135 5.50 -3.87 7.15
CA VAL A 135 4.87 -5.15 7.50
C VAL A 135 4.67 -5.12 9.01
N VAL A 136 3.55 -4.57 9.46
CA VAL A 136 3.13 -4.66 10.86
C VAL A 136 2.42 -6.00 10.99
N GLU A 137 2.93 -6.90 11.82
CA GLU A 137 2.21 -8.12 12.21
C GLU A 137 0.77 -7.74 12.60
N GLY A 138 -0.22 -8.21 11.85
CA GLY A 138 -1.64 -7.95 12.11
C GLY A 138 -2.34 -6.88 11.23
N MET A 139 -1.64 -6.24 10.29
CA MET A 139 -2.29 -5.47 9.20
C MET A 139 -2.63 -6.42 8.02
N ASP A 140 -3.45 -7.44 8.30
CA ASP A 140 -3.60 -8.66 7.51
C ASP A 140 -4.42 -8.50 6.22
N THR A 141 -4.03 -7.61 5.30
CA THR A 141 -4.58 -7.68 3.94
C THR A 141 -3.77 -8.69 3.14
N ARG A 142 -4.40 -9.82 2.82
CA ARG A 142 -3.77 -10.82 1.94
C ARG A 142 -4.59 -11.03 0.68
N VAL A 143 -3.90 -11.22 -0.43
CA VAL A 143 -4.48 -11.69 -1.68
C VAL A 143 -3.84 -13.03 -1.97
N ILE A 144 -4.67 -14.08 -2.00
CA ILE A 144 -4.20 -15.46 -2.13
C ILE A 144 -4.88 -16.05 -3.34
N GLU A 145 -4.09 -16.57 -4.28
CA GLU A 145 -4.57 -17.32 -5.42
C GLU A 145 -4.54 -18.82 -5.09
N LEU A 146 -5.63 -19.52 -5.38
CA LEU A 146 -5.75 -20.97 -5.19
C LEU A 146 -5.48 -21.70 -6.51
N VAL A 147 -5.17 -22.99 -6.44
CA VAL A 147 -4.85 -23.83 -7.61
C VAL A 147 -5.98 -23.96 -8.64
N ASP A 148 -7.22 -23.68 -8.25
CA ASP A 148 -8.38 -23.65 -9.15
C ASP A 148 -8.63 -22.26 -9.76
N ALA A 149 -7.65 -21.35 -9.65
CA ALA A 149 -7.70 -19.95 -10.06
C ALA A 149 -8.76 -19.11 -9.34
N SER A 150 -9.33 -19.61 -8.24
CA SER A 150 -10.15 -18.80 -7.34
C SER A 150 -9.27 -17.97 -6.39
N VAL A 151 -9.81 -16.86 -5.90
CA VAL A 151 -9.02 -15.85 -5.18
C VAL A 151 -9.61 -15.61 -3.80
N ILE A 152 -8.77 -15.48 -2.78
CA ILE A 152 -9.16 -15.04 -1.45
C ILE A 152 -8.61 -13.64 -1.21
N LEU A 153 -9.49 -12.69 -0.88
CA LEU A 153 -9.12 -11.43 -0.24
C LEU A 153 -9.35 -11.59 1.26
N GLN A 154 -8.29 -11.55 2.05
CA GLN A 154 -8.34 -11.48 3.50
C GLN A 154 -8.15 -10.03 3.94
N ARG A 155 -8.88 -9.60 4.98
CA ARG A 155 -8.60 -8.39 5.75
C ARG A 155 -8.84 -8.68 7.23
N GLY A 156 -7.78 -8.74 8.02
CA GLY A 156 -7.84 -9.15 9.42
C GLY A 156 -8.41 -10.57 9.55
N HIS A 157 -9.47 -10.71 10.34
CA HIS A 157 -10.17 -11.98 10.56
C HIS A 157 -11.30 -12.27 9.56
N HIS A 158 -11.47 -11.46 8.52
CA HIS A 158 -12.49 -11.65 7.50
C HIS A 158 -11.83 -12.05 6.18
N ALA A 159 -12.48 -12.95 5.44
CA ALA A 159 -12.04 -13.34 4.11
C ALA A 159 -13.22 -13.42 3.14
N ARG A 160 -12.99 -13.01 1.89
CA ARG A 160 -13.92 -13.18 0.78
C ARG A 160 -13.26 -14.03 -0.29
N HIS A 161 -13.94 -15.11 -0.66
CA HIS A 161 -13.53 -16.03 -1.71
C HIS A 161 -14.28 -15.73 -3.00
N PHE A 162 -13.55 -15.51 -4.08
CA PHE A 162 -14.03 -15.20 -5.41
C PHE A 162 -13.84 -16.43 -6.30
N VAL A 163 -14.94 -17.03 -6.73
CA VAL A 163 -14.93 -18.21 -7.59
C VAL A 163 -15.49 -17.83 -8.95
N ARG A 164 -14.64 -17.84 -9.97
CA ARG A 164 -15.08 -17.59 -11.35
C ARG A 164 -15.73 -18.85 -11.90
N ARG A 165 -17.02 -18.75 -12.23
CA ARG A 165 -17.74 -19.70 -13.09
C ARG A 165 -17.81 -19.12 -14.50
N ARG A 166 -18.18 -19.94 -15.49
CA ARG A 166 -18.14 -19.58 -16.93
C ARG A 166 -18.50 -18.12 -17.25
N ARG A 167 -19.61 -17.61 -16.69
CA ARG A 167 -20.08 -16.23 -16.91
C ARG A 167 -20.38 -15.47 -15.61
N ASP A 168 -20.18 -16.09 -14.46
CA ASP A 168 -20.59 -15.54 -13.17
C ASP A 168 -19.41 -15.53 -12.19
N LEU A 169 -19.28 -14.45 -11.44
CA LEU A 169 -18.39 -14.39 -10.29
C LEU A 169 -19.20 -14.67 -9.04
N VAL A 170 -18.93 -15.80 -8.38
CA VAL A 170 -19.59 -16.15 -7.12
C VAL A 170 -18.69 -15.76 -5.97
N THR A 171 -19.22 -15.01 -5.01
CA THR A 171 -18.50 -14.62 -3.80
C THR A 171 -19.02 -15.37 -2.59
N LYS A 172 -18.12 -15.82 -1.72
CA LYS A 172 -18.45 -16.39 -0.40
C LYS A 172 -17.63 -15.72 0.69
N ASP A 173 -18.29 -15.36 1.78
CA ASP A 173 -17.65 -14.72 2.93
C ASP A 173 -17.36 -15.75 4.03
N TYR A 174 -16.17 -15.60 4.63
CA TYR A 174 -15.62 -16.47 5.65
C TYR A 174 -15.00 -15.65 6.79
N GLN A 175 -14.70 -16.34 7.89
CA GLN A 175 -13.81 -15.88 8.94
C GLN A 175 -12.46 -16.57 8.83
N VAL A 176 -11.41 -15.93 9.31
CA VAL A 176 -10.04 -16.45 9.31
C VAL A 176 -9.67 -16.90 10.72
N PRO A 177 -9.29 -18.18 10.94
CA PRO A 177 -8.84 -18.63 12.25
C PRO A 177 -7.62 -17.83 12.73
N ARG A 178 -7.60 -17.43 14.01
CA ARG A 178 -6.48 -16.65 14.59
C ARG A 178 -5.11 -17.32 14.44
N ALA A 179 -5.05 -18.65 14.52
CA ALA A 179 -3.81 -19.42 14.43
C ALA A 179 -3.50 -19.90 12.99
N TRP A 180 -4.26 -19.47 11.98
CA TRP A 180 -4.03 -19.93 10.63
C TRP A 180 -2.95 -19.11 9.93
N VAL A 181 -1.91 -19.80 9.51
CA VAL A 181 -0.83 -19.26 8.67
C VAL A 181 -0.97 -19.88 7.28
N PRO A 182 -1.26 -19.09 6.23
CA PRO A 182 -1.32 -19.59 4.86
C PRO A 182 0.07 -20.08 4.42
N GLY A 183 0.10 -21.12 3.58
CA GLY A 183 1.33 -21.60 2.98
C GLY A 183 1.05 -22.24 1.62
N GLU A 184 1.89 -21.93 0.65
CA GLU A 184 1.79 -22.49 -0.71
C GLU A 184 1.81 -24.02 -0.68
N GLY A 185 1.00 -24.62 -1.55
CA GLY A 185 0.77 -26.07 -1.60
C GLY A 185 -0.15 -26.63 -0.51
N LYS A 186 -0.51 -25.86 0.53
CA LYS A 186 -1.46 -26.29 1.57
C LYS A 186 -2.89 -25.81 1.27
N PRO A 187 -3.93 -26.57 1.64
CA PRO A 187 -5.32 -26.10 1.58
C PRO A 187 -5.50 -24.79 2.35
N ALA A 188 -6.28 -23.86 1.79
CA ALA A 188 -6.70 -22.69 2.54
C ALA A 188 -7.79 -23.09 3.56
N ARG A 189 -7.56 -22.78 4.84
CA ARG A 189 -8.44 -23.17 5.95
C ARG A 189 -9.15 -21.95 6.49
N LEU A 190 -10.45 -21.88 6.24
CA LEU A 190 -11.31 -20.77 6.65
C LEU A 190 -12.47 -21.27 7.51
N LEU A 191 -13.16 -20.36 8.16
CA LEU A 191 -14.32 -20.64 8.99
C LEU A 191 -15.59 -20.12 8.31
N THR A 192 -16.64 -20.94 8.30
CA THR A 192 -17.98 -20.50 7.92
C THR A 192 -18.58 -19.58 8.99
N ARG A 193 -19.75 -19.00 8.70
CA ARG A 193 -20.52 -18.24 9.71
C ARG A 193 -20.88 -19.09 10.94
N GLU A 194 -21.02 -20.40 10.75
CA GLU A 194 -21.33 -21.38 11.80
C GLU A 194 -20.08 -21.86 12.56
N GLN A 195 -18.91 -21.22 12.35
CA GLN A 195 -17.63 -21.58 12.98
C GLN A 195 -17.10 -22.98 12.60
N ASN A 196 -17.63 -23.58 11.54
CA ASN A 196 -17.09 -24.82 10.97
C ASN A 196 -15.88 -24.52 10.07
N ILE A 197 -14.80 -25.29 10.23
CA ILE A 197 -13.63 -25.23 9.33
C ILE A 197 -14.03 -25.76 7.96
N VAL A 198 -13.70 -25.00 6.92
CA VAL A 198 -13.79 -25.39 5.51
C VAL A 198 -12.39 -25.37 4.93
N GLU A 199 -12.04 -26.46 4.27
CA GLU A 199 -10.85 -26.54 3.43
C GLU A 199 -11.22 -26.16 2.01
N LEU A 200 -10.61 -25.08 1.53
CA LEU A 200 -10.64 -24.68 0.13
C LEU A 200 -9.46 -25.32 -0.61
N PRO A 201 -9.41 -25.23 -1.95
CA PRO A 201 -8.27 -25.73 -2.72
C PRO A 201 -6.92 -25.23 -2.21
N ALA A 202 -5.87 -25.95 -2.57
CA ALA A 202 -4.51 -25.59 -2.18
C ALA A 202 -4.15 -24.18 -2.63
N ILE A 203 -3.38 -23.48 -1.80
CA ILE A 203 -2.82 -22.16 -2.13
C ILE A 203 -1.81 -22.36 -3.24
N ALA A 204 -2.04 -21.72 -4.38
CA ALA A 204 -1.07 -21.67 -5.47
C ALA A 204 0.01 -20.65 -5.15
N THR A 205 -0.39 -19.43 -4.78
CA THR A 205 0.55 -18.36 -4.43
C THR A 205 -0.08 -17.32 -3.51
N ILE A 206 0.75 -16.64 -2.73
CA ILE A 206 0.38 -15.49 -1.91
C ILE A 206 0.84 -14.23 -2.67
N ILE A 207 -0.11 -13.56 -3.33
CA ILE A 207 0.12 -12.35 -4.14
C ILE A 207 0.47 -11.16 -3.26
N LEU A 208 -0.25 -11.03 -2.13
CA LEU A 208 0.00 -10.01 -1.12
C LEU A 208 -0.09 -10.70 0.24
N GLY A 209 0.91 -10.49 1.11
CA GLY A 209 1.14 -11.30 2.31
C GLY A 209 1.68 -10.51 3.49
#